data_AF-A0A3R9PF30-F1
#
_entry.id   AF-A0A3R9PF30-F1
#
_cell.length_a   1.000
_cell.length_b   1.000
_cell.length_c   1.000
_cell.angle_alpha   90.00
_cell.angle_beta   90.00
_cell.angle_gamma   90.00
#
_symmetry.space_group_name_H-M   'P 1'
#
loop_
_entity.id
_entity.type
_entity.pdbx_description
1 polymer ?
#
loop_
_entity_poly.entity_id
_entity_poly.type
_entity_poly.pdbx_seq_one_letter_code
_entity_poly.pdbx_strand_id
1 'polypeptide(L)'
;MPNVFLAPGSAARIQKSIKEGISLEEINPKEQNLIKLIGKISPPIKMWGVKQSAKNIRIWKDVKEGDIILFYGGGKFIFRGDVAFTYPLKESEEQLNEARRIAEIVWGRDARNRETWPYLIFLSKAEEVDIPLDQLNRAAGYNEEYVVRGFTKVKNPEGVLSFLGEKQKEEVVQSKHDIAAKLLGNIKNLEQSIEELLEPAKPSFPITHECAEMLLLEIGRLLGFEVYTADSSKECNGIRLEDLASMNKDELSGDIGKEILDPLSRVDVLWKSKIGFYAFEVVISGNIQEALLKFSKIRALIHTMFVVAEENKRYKYEEEIKSPAFDIIREECRFISLSQLVKMYVLTKLWRAVAEEFRLKELQPRTQGGR
;
A
#
# COMPACT_ATOMS: atom_id res chain seq x y z
N MET A 1 -9.50 27.50 -19.85
CA MET A 1 -9.07 26.18 -20.33
C MET A 1 -7.74 26.37 -21.06
N PRO A 2 -6.72 25.54 -20.82
CA PRO A 2 -5.42 25.71 -21.44
C PRO A 2 -5.50 25.46 -22.96
N ASN A 3 -4.70 26.19 -23.72
CA ASN A 3 -4.45 25.87 -25.12
C ASN A 3 -3.52 24.64 -25.21
N VAL A 4 -3.57 23.96 -26.34
CA VAL A 4 -2.62 22.90 -26.67
C VAL A 4 -1.82 23.32 -27.91
N PHE A 5 -0.51 23.14 -27.87
CA PHE A 5 0.40 23.41 -28.98
C PHE A 5 1.16 22.14 -29.38
N LEU A 6 1.45 22.02 -30.67
CA LEU A 6 2.23 20.92 -31.23
C LEU A 6 3.60 21.46 -31.65
N ALA A 7 4.65 20.83 -31.14
CA ALA A 7 6.04 21.21 -31.39
C ALA A 7 6.78 20.06 -32.08
N PRO A 8 6.89 20.05 -33.42
CA PRO A 8 7.71 19.08 -34.12
C PRO A 8 9.19 19.43 -33.92
N GLY A 9 9.99 18.42 -33.57
CA GLY A 9 11.43 18.58 -33.32
C GLY A 9 12.20 17.32 -33.68
N SER A 10 13.52 17.45 -33.87
CA SER A 10 14.38 16.27 -33.97
C SER A 10 14.46 15.59 -32.59
N ALA A 11 14.57 14.26 -32.60
CA ALA A 11 14.69 13.47 -31.37
C ALA A 11 15.84 13.99 -30.47
N ALA A 12 16.98 14.35 -31.07
CA ALA A 12 18.12 14.90 -30.34
C ALA A 12 17.80 16.21 -29.60
N ARG A 13 16.99 17.11 -30.18
CA ARG A 13 16.63 18.37 -29.50
C ARG A 13 15.65 18.16 -28.37
N ILE A 14 14.65 17.30 -28.59
CA ILE A 14 13.66 16.95 -27.57
C ILE A 14 14.39 16.26 -26.41
N GLN A 15 15.31 15.34 -26.71
CA GLN A 15 16.13 14.69 -25.70
C GLN A 15 16.92 15.71 -24.87
N LYS A 16 17.68 16.59 -25.52
CA LYS A 16 18.53 17.57 -24.81
C LYS A 16 17.71 18.52 -23.93
N SER A 17 16.73 19.25 -24.50
CA SER A 17 16.10 20.37 -23.77
C SER A 17 14.80 20.03 -23.06
N ILE A 18 14.20 18.84 -23.31
CA ILE A 18 12.97 18.37 -22.67
C ILE A 18 13.25 17.16 -21.77
N LYS A 19 13.88 16.08 -22.27
CA LYS A 19 14.14 14.88 -21.47
C LYS A 19 15.23 15.08 -20.43
N GLU A 20 16.39 15.58 -20.83
CA GLU A 20 17.55 15.83 -19.96
C GLU A 20 17.41 17.18 -19.27
N GLY A 21 17.07 18.23 -20.03
CA GLY A 21 16.97 19.59 -19.51
C GLY A 21 18.34 20.25 -19.40
N ILE A 22 18.35 21.55 -19.15
CA ILE A 22 19.55 22.39 -19.17
C ILE A 22 19.79 22.96 -17.78
N SER A 23 21.04 23.02 -17.32
CA SER A 23 21.36 23.66 -16.04
C SER A 23 21.27 25.19 -16.15
N LEU A 24 21.08 25.87 -15.01
CA LEU A 24 21.06 27.32 -14.98
C LEU A 24 22.42 27.89 -15.40
N GLU A 25 23.51 27.19 -15.05
CA GLU A 25 24.88 27.52 -15.40
C GLU A 25 25.13 27.42 -16.91
N GLU A 26 24.54 26.43 -17.60
CA GLU A 26 24.66 26.31 -19.06
C GLU A 26 23.87 27.41 -19.78
N ILE A 27 22.65 27.72 -19.32
CA ILE A 27 21.84 28.84 -19.87
C ILE A 27 22.59 30.18 -19.67
N ASN A 28 23.19 30.35 -18.49
CA ASN A 28 23.92 31.55 -18.07
C ASN A 28 23.15 32.85 -18.39
N PRO A 29 21.88 33.01 -17.94
CA PRO A 29 21.04 34.15 -18.31
C PRO A 29 21.59 35.46 -17.73
N LYS A 30 21.68 36.50 -18.57
CA LYS A 30 22.25 37.81 -18.18
C LYS A 30 21.22 38.77 -17.60
N GLU A 31 19.95 38.63 -17.98
CA GLU A 31 18.88 39.52 -17.53
C GLU A 31 18.35 39.09 -16.16
N GLN A 32 18.37 40.00 -15.18
CA GLN A 32 17.90 39.70 -13.81
C GLN A 32 16.44 39.22 -13.75
N ASN A 33 15.56 39.75 -14.60
CA ASN A 33 14.16 39.32 -14.63
C ASN A 33 14.03 37.89 -15.16
N LEU A 34 14.81 37.51 -16.18
CA LEU A 34 14.85 36.14 -16.69
C LEU A 34 15.40 35.18 -15.64
N ILE A 35 16.47 35.55 -14.92
CA ILE A 35 17.01 34.77 -13.79
C ILE A 35 15.92 34.51 -12.75
N LYS A 36 15.16 35.55 -12.35
CA LYS A 36 14.07 35.43 -11.38
C LYS A 36 12.95 34.51 -11.86
N LEU A 37 12.62 34.53 -13.15
CA LEU A 37 11.60 33.66 -13.72
C LEU A 37 12.08 32.20 -13.77
N ILE A 38 13.31 31.95 -14.24
CA ILE A 38 13.89 30.61 -14.27
C ILE A 38 14.00 30.03 -12.87
N GLY A 39 14.37 30.84 -11.87
CA GLY A 39 14.46 30.41 -10.46
C GLY A 39 13.15 29.95 -9.83
N LYS A 40 11.99 30.16 -10.49
CA LYS A 40 10.69 29.62 -10.06
C LYS A 40 10.41 28.21 -10.61
N ILE A 41 11.21 27.72 -11.53
CA ILE A 41 11.06 26.40 -12.16
C ILE A 41 12.01 25.41 -11.50
N SER A 42 11.56 24.18 -11.29
CA SER A 42 12.40 23.10 -10.76
C SER A 42 13.50 22.71 -11.76
N PRO A 43 14.77 22.61 -11.34
CA PRO A 43 15.84 22.10 -12.18
C PRO A 43 15.70 20.58 -12.42
N PRO A 44 16.22 20.03 -13.53
CA PRO A 44 16.86 20.75 -14.64
C PRO A 44 15.85 21.52 -15.51
N ILE A 45 16.26 22.67 -16.07
CA ILE A 45 15.37 23.59 -16.78
C ILE A 45 14.94 22.98 -18.11
N LYS A 46 13.64 22.80 -18.27
CA LYS A 46 13.04 22.28 -19.50
C LYS A 46 12.58 23.43 -20.38
N MET A 47 12.98 23.42 -21.65
CA MET A 47 12.67 24.51 -22.57
C MET A 47 12.58 24.11 -24.02
N TRP A 48 11.91 24.95 -24.80
CA TRP A 48 11.81 24.83 -26.24
C TRP A 48 12.02 26.19 -26.93
N GLY A 49 12.46 26.14 -28.19
CA GLY A 49 12.66 27.33 -29.01
C GLY A 49 11.81 27.29 -30.26
N VAL A 50 11.25 28.45 -30.63
CA VAL A 50 10.50 28.66 -31.86
C VAL A 50 11.25 29.59 -32.81
N LYS A 51 11.25 29.27 -34.12
CA LYS A 51 11.92 30.07 -35.15
C LYS A 51 11.21 31.41 -35.37
N GLN A 52 12.00 32.45 -35.65
CA GLN A 52 11.51 33.78 -36.00
C GLN A 52 10.85 33.77 -37.39
N SER A 53 9.51 33.74 -37.42
CA SER A 53 8.71 33.99 -38.63
C SER A 53 7.38 34.61 -38.25
N ALA A 54 6.77 35.42 -39.12
CA ALA A 54 5.50 36.10 -38.82
C ALA A 54 4.41 35.13 -38.33
N LYS A 55 4.30 33.94 -38.94
CA LYS A 55 3.38 32.87 -38.51
C LYS A 55 3.71 32.38 -37.11
N ASN A 56 4.96 32.01 -36.86
CA ASN A 56 5.36 31.42 -35.58
C ASN A 56 5.23 32.42 -34.42
N ILE A 57 5.61 33.69 -34.65
CA ILE A 57 5.51 34.75 -33.65
C ILE A 57 4.05 34.93 -33.24
N ARG A 58 3.13 34.95 -34.21
CA ARG A 58 1.69 35.06 -33.93
C ARG A 58 1.20 33.89 -33.06
N ILE A 59 1.61 32.66 -33.38
CA ILE A 59 1.22 31.46 -32.61
C ILE A 59 1.87 31.47 -31.22
N TRP A 60 3.14 31.87 -31.12
CA TRP A 60 3.88 31.92 -29.87
C TRP A 60 3.33 32.98 -28.90
N LYS A 61 2.83 34.12 -29.42
CA LYS A 61 2.14 35.15 -28.61
C LYS A 61 0.85 34.65 -27.95
N ASP A 62 0.26 33.58 -28.47
CA ASP A 62 -0.92 32.96 -27.87
C ASP A 62 -0.57 32.03 -26.70
N VAL A 63 0.71 31.66 -26.52
CA VAL A 63 1.17 30.76 -25.47
C VAL A 63 1.15 31.47 -24.12
N LYS A 64 0.50 30.85 -23.13
CA LYS A 64 0.37 31.38 -21.77
C LYS A 64 0.81 30.36 -20.73
N GLU A 65 1.08 30.84 -19.51
CA GLU A 65 1.28 29.97 -18.35
C GLU A 65 0.09 29.01 -18.19
N GLY A 66 0.40 27.73 -17.95
CA GLY A 66 -0.57 26.65 -17.84
C GLY A 66 -1.01 26.02 -19.18
N ASP A 67 -0.63 26.57 -20.33
CA ASP A 67 -0.86 25.93 -21.63
C ASP A 67 -0.01 24.64 -21.77
N ILE A 68 -0.41 23.75 -22.68
CA ILE A 68 0.27 22.47 -22.91
C ILE A 68 0.99 22.48 -24.25
N ILE A 69 2.19 21.90 -24.28
CA ILE A 69 2.95 21.62 -25.50
C ILE A 69 3.16 20.12 -25.63
N LEU A 70 2.80 19.56 -26.78
CA LEU A 70 3.07 18.18 -27.15
C LEU A 70 4.21 18.14 -28.17
N PHE A 71 5.28 17.43 -27.81
CA PHE A 71 6.50 17.33 -28.61
C PHE A 71 6.45 16.12 -29.53
N TYR A 72 6.49 16.38 -30.84
CA TYR A 72 6.33 15.38 -31.88
C TYR A 72 7.67 14.96 -32.48
N GLY A 73 7.91 13.66 -32.57
CA GLY A 73 9.08 13.07 -33.21
C GLY A 73 8.82 11.61 -33.62
N GLY A 74 9.23 11.25 -34.85
CA GLY A 74 9.19 9.84 -35.30
C GLY A 74 7.79 9.23 -35.39
N GLY A 75 6.77 10.02 -35.78
CA GLY A 75 5.41 9.50 -35.96
C GLY A 75 4.51 9.59 -34.73
N LYS A 76 5.04 10.00 -33.58
CA LYS A 76 4.29 10.11 -32.32
C LYS A 76 4.68 11.32 -31.50
N PHE A 77 3.85 11.66 -30.52
CA PHE A 77 4.21 12.60 -29.47
C PHE A 77 4.87 11.83 -28.34
N ILE A 78 6.03 12.33 -27.91
CA ILE A 78 6.92 11.66 -26.96
C ILE A 78 7.03 12.39 -25.62
N PHE A 79 6.68 13.68 -25.59
CA PHE A 79 6.63 14.46 -24.36
C PHE A 79 5.41 15.38 -24.34
N ARG A 80 4.87 15.57 -23.14
CA ARG A 80 3.95 16.64 -22.77
C ARG A 80 4.69 17.64 -21.87
N GLY A 81 4.59 18.92 -22.17
CA GLY A 81 5.12 20.00 -21.35
C GLY A 81 4.03 20.96 -20.90
N ASP A 82 4.02 21.33 -19.63
CA ASP A 82 3.16 22.40 -19.12
C ASP A 82 3.97 23.71 -19.11
N VAL A 83 3.43 24.76 -19.71
CA VAL A 83 4.14 26.04 -19.89
C VAL A 83 4.21 26.79 -18.56
N ALA A 84 5.42 27.20 -18.18
CA ALA A 84 5.65 28.13 -17.08
C ALA A 84 5.60 29.58 -17.58
N PHE A 85 6.46 29.94 -18.54
CA PHE A 85 6.49 31.28 -19.12
C PHE A 85 7.19 31.26 -20.48
N THR A 86 7.15 32.39 -21.18
CA THR A 86 7.78 32.58 -22.49
C THR A 86 8.80 33.72 -22.44
N TYR A 87 9.82 33.66 -23.30
CA TYR A 87 10.83 34.72 -23.45
C TYR A 87 11.19 34.91 -24.92
N PRO A 88 11.33 36.13 -25.45
CA PRO A 88 11.43 37.43 -24.77
C PRO A 88 10.11 37.95 -24.21
N LEU A 89 10.13 38.68 -23.09
CA LEU A 89 8.91 39.26 -22.47
C LEU A 89 8.36 40.45 -23.27
N LYS A 90 9.26 41.18 -23.94
CA LYS A 90 8.99 42.26 -24.86
C LYS A 90 9.86 42.02 -26.08
N GLU A 91 9.36 42.26 -27.29
CA GLU A 91 10.16 42.12 -28.52
C GLU A 91 11.16 43.29 -28.69
N SER A 92 11.94 43.59 -27.65
CA SER A 92 13.08 44.50 -27.72
C SER A 92 14.30 43.77 -28.29
N GLU A 93 15.17 44.51 -28.97
CA GLU A 93 16.37 43.94 -29.57
C GLU A 93 17.30 43.32 -28.51
N GLU A 94 17.34 43.90 -27.31
CA GLU A 94 18.11 43.37 -26.17
C GLU A 94 17.65 41.97 -25.77
N GLN A 95 16.34 41.77 -25.54
CA GLN A 95 15.81 40.48 -25.13
C GLN A 95 15.86 39.45 -26.26
N LEU A 96 15.65 39.88 -27.50
CA LEU A 96 15.82 39.01 -28.67
C LEU A 96 17.27 38.54 -28.81
N ASN A 97 18.26 39.40 -28.58
CA ASN A 97 19.67 39.02 -28.62
C ASN A 97 20.04 38.03 -27.52
N GLU A 98 19.54 38.23 -26.30
CA GLU A 98 19.75 37.28 -25.21
C GLU A 98 19.08 35.93 -25.50
N ALA A 99 17.86 35.94 -26.06
CA ALA A 99 17.17 34.71 -26.44
C ALA A 99 17.89 33.97 -27.58
N ARG A 100 18.44 34.68 -28.58
CA ARG A 100 19.27 34.10 -29.65
C ARG A 100 20.53 33.44 -29.07
N ARG A 101 21.19 34.10 -28.10
CA ARG A 101 22.38 33.56 -27.40
C ARG A 101 22.05 32.27 -26.67
N ILE A 102 20.98 32.27 -25.87
CA ILE A 102 20.52 31.07 -25.14
C ILE A 102 20.18 29.95 -26.13
N ALA A 103 19.42 30.25 -27.18
CA ALA A 103 19.05 29.26 -28.20
C ALA A 103 20.28 28.67 -28.91
N GLU A 104 21.31 29.48 -29.17
CA GLU A 104 22.57 29.01 -29.77
C GLU A 104 23.36 28.11 -28.82
N ILE A 105 23.41 28.40 -27.52
CA ILE A 105 24.06 27.52 -26.54
C ILE A 105 23.33 26.18 -26.44
N VAL A 106 22.01 26.22 -26.38
CA VAL A 106 21.20 25.01 -26.17
C VAL A 106 21.13 24.16 -27.44
N TRP A 107 20.81 24.74 -28.60
CA TRP A 107 20.55 23.99 -29.84
C TRP A 107 21.50 24.28 -31.00
N GLY A 108 22.47 25.17 -30.83
CA GLY A 108 23.32 25.65 -31.93
C GLY A 108 22.56 26.50 -32.93
N ARG A 109 23.05 26.53 -34.17
CA ARG A 109 22.40 27.20 -35.31
C ARG A 109 21.81 26.16 -36.25
N ASP A 110 20.72 26.51 -36.94
CA ASP A 110 20.16 25.66 -37.99
C ASP A 110 21.19 25.50 -39.12
N ALA A 111 21.48 24.26 -39.49
CA ALA A 111 22.49 23.95 -40.49
C ALA A 111 22.20 24.56 -41.87
N ARG A 112 20.93 24.85 -42.19
CA ARG A 112 20.51 25.34 -43.51
C ARG A 112 20.65 26.84 -43.66
N ASN A 113 20.22 27.61 -42.66
CA ASN A 113 20.13 29.07 -42.75
C ASN A 113 20.90 29.80 -41.63
N ARG A 114 21.59 29.06 -40.75
CA ARG A 114 22.40 29.60 -39.64
C ARG A 114 21.61 30.42 -38.63
N GLU A 115 20.27 30.36 -38.66
CA GLU A 115 19.38 31.01 -37.69
C GLU A 115 19.27 30.21 -36.38
N THR A 116 18.74 30.86 -35.35
CA THR A 116 18.43 30.25 -34.04
C THR A 116 16.92 30.27 -33.77
N TRP A 117 16.51 29.87 -32.56
CA TRP A 117 15.11 29.80 -32.13
C TRP A 117 14.83 30.77 -30.97
N PRO A 118 14.77 32.09 -31.22
CA PRO A 118 14.78 33.10 -30.16
C PRO A 118 13.46 33.26 -29.41
N TYR A 119 12.39 32.58 -29.82
CA TYR A 119 11.11 32.62 -29.12
C TYR A 119 11.03 31.39 -28.21
N LEU A 120 11.55 31.57 -27.00
CA LEU A 120 11.72 30.53 -25.99
C LEU A 120 10.42 30.29 -25.23
N ILE A 121 10.23 29.03 -24.83
CA ILE A 121 9.16 28.59 -23.95
C ILE A 121 9.79 27.74 -22.86
N PHE A 122 9.57 28.12 -21.62
CA PHE A 122 10.04 27.41 -20.44
C PHE A 122 8.89 26.60 -19.85
N LEU A 123 9.18 25.37 -19.42
CA LEU A 123 8.17 24.45 -18.92
C LEU A 123 8.27 24.29 -17.40
N SER A 124 7.13 24.27 -16.72
CA SER A 124 7.06 23.96 -15.29
C SER A 124 7.16 22.46 -15.04
N LYS A 125 6.70 21.66 -16.01
CA LYS A 125 6.68 20.20 -15.96
C LYS A 125 6.87 19.63 -17.36
N ALA A 126 7.58 18.51 -17.48
CA ALA A 126 7.65 17.73 -18.70
C ALA A 126 7.54 16.24 -18.36
N GLU A 127 6.65 15.53 -19.04
CA GLU A 127 6.39 14.10 -18.82
C GLU A 127 6.51 13.36 -20.15
N GLU A 128 7.09 12.16 -20.12
CA GLU A 128 7.06 11.25 -21.26
C GLU A 128 5.63 10.83 -21.55
N VAL A 129 5.28 10.77 -22.82
CA VAL A 129 3.98 10.26 -23.30
C VAL A 129 4.22 9.38 -24.52
N ASP A 130 3.29 8.47 -24.81
CA ASP A 130 3.26 7.74 -26.07
C ASP A 130 1.90 7.93 -26.74
N ILE A 131 1.84 8.91 -27.64
CA ILE A 131 0.62 9.27 -28.36
C ILE A 131 0.90 9.18 -29.85
N PRO A 132 0.45 8.12 -30.53
CA PRO A 132 0.44 8.04 -31.98
C PRO A 132 -0.25 9.26 -32.63
N LEU A 133 0.27 9.70 -33.78
CA LEU A 133 -0.26 10.88 -34.47
C LEU A 133 -1.75 10.76 -34.81
N ASP A 134 -2.21 9.57 -35.21
CA ASP A 134 -3.60 9.31 -35.54
C ASP A 134 -4.53 9.46 -34.33
N GLN A 135 -4.09 9.01 -33.14
CA GLN A 135 -4.85 9.20 -31.89
C GLN A 135 -5.01 10.68 -31.57
N LEU A 136 -3.92 11.46 -31.69
CA LEU A 136 -4.00 12.90 -31.49
C LEU A 136 -4.86 13.59 -32.56
N ASN A 137 -4.75 13.19 -33.81
CA ASN A 137 -5.55 13.76 -34.90
C ASN A 137 -7.05 13.56 -34.64
N ARG A 138 -7.47 12.35 -34.23
CA ARG A 138 -8.87 12.09 -33.83
C ARG A 138 -9.30 12.98 -32.66
N ALA A 139 -8.49 13.06 -31.60
CA ALA A 139 -8.80 13.90 -30.43
C ALA A 139 -8.88 15.41 -30.77
N ALA A 140 -8.03 15.88 -31.68
CA ALA A 140 -7.99 17.27 -32.13
C ALA A 140 -9.02 17.60 -33.22
N GLY A 141 -9.77 16.63 -33.73
CA GLY A 141 -10.70 16.80 -34.85
C GLY A 141 -9.99 17.10 -36.18
N TYR A 142 -8.77 16.61 -36.36
CA TYR A 142 -8.00 16.72 -37.60
C TYR A 142 -8.27 15.53 -38.53
N ASN A 143 -8.01 15.74 -39.82
CA ASN A 143 -7.96 14.63 -40.78
C ASN A 143 -6.84 13.65 -40.38
N GLU A 144 -7.04 12.35 -40.52
CA GLU A 144 -6.07 11.32 -40.12
C GLU A 144 -4.72 11.44 -40.86
N GLU A 145 -4.73 11.94 -42.10
CA GLU A 145 -3.52 12.22 -42.90
C GLU A 145 -2.83 13.54 -42.50
N TYR A 146 -3.35 14.27 -41.52
CA TYR A 146 -2.74 15.51 -41.06
C TYR A 146 -1.35 15.23 -40.47
N VAL A 147 -0.34 15.90 -41.02
CA VAL A 147 1.03 15.89 -40.51
C VAL A 147 1.32 17.23 -39.83
N VAL A 148 1.94 17.17 -38.65
CA VAL A 148 2.34 18.37 -37.90
C VAL A 148 3.44 19.12 -38.66
N ARG A 149 3.13 20.34 -39.14
CA ARG A 149 4.07 21.19 -39.89
C ARG A 149 4.42 22.45 -39.11
N GLY A 150 5.56 22.38 -38.40
CA GLY A 150 6.05 23.47 -37.55
C GLY A 150 5.23 23.66 -36.27
N PHE A 151 5.60 24.66 -35.49
CA PHE A 151 4.92 25.00 -34.25
C PHE A 151 3.46 25.43 -34.52
N THR A 152 2.50 24.74 -33.92
CA THR A 152 1.08 24.85 -34.28
C THR A 152 0.21 24.90 -33.04
N LYS A 153 -0.79 25.80 -33.01
CA LYS A 153 -1.85 25.81 -31.99
C LYS A 153 -2.98 24.87 -32.40
N VAL A 154 -3.43 24.02 -31.49
CA VAL A 154 -4.53 23.08 -31.71
C VAL A 154 -5.86 23.82 -31.77
N LYS A 155 -6.69 23.53 -32.78
CA LYS A 155 -8.00 24.18 -32.96
C LYS A 155 -9.04 23.71 -31.93
N ASN A 156 -9.07 22.41 -31.64
CA ASN A 156 -9.93 21.81 -30.62
C ASN A 156 -9.08 21.31 -29.44
N PRO A 157 -8.65 22.19 -28.53
CA PRO A 157 -7.86 21.78 -27.37
C PRO A 157 -8.66 20.89 -26.42
N GLU A 158 -9.99 21.01 -26.36
CA GLU A 158 -10.83 20.27 -25.41
C GLU A 158 -10.79 18.76 -25.63
N GLY A 159 -10.90 18.32 -26.89
CA GLY A 159 -10.82 16.90 -27.23
C GLY A 159 -9.45 16.30 -26.89
N VAL A 160 -8.37 17.06 -27.12
CA VAL A 160 -7.00 16.62 -26.75
C VAL A 160 -6.84 16.56 -25.23
N LEU A 161 -7.33 17.57 -24.50
CA LEU A 161 -7.27 17.58 -23.03
C LEU A 161 -8.06 16.43 -22.39
N SER A 162 -9.26 16.12 -22.92
CA SER A 162 -10.05 14.98 -22.45
C SER A 162 -9.31 13.66 -22.67
N PHE A 163 -8.75 13.47 -23.87
CA PHE A 163 -7.96 12.29 -24.21
C PHE A 163 -6.73 12.12 -23.30
N LEU A 164 -6.00 13.21 -23.04
CA LEU A 164 -4.87 13.20 -22.11
C LEU A 164 -5.31 12.85 -20.67
N GLY A 165 -6.46 13.36 -20.24
CA GLY A 165 -7.03 13.08 -18.92
C GLY A 165 -7.49 11.63 -18.74
N GLU A 166 -8.05 11.01 -19.78
CA GLU A 166 -8.45 9.60 -19.77
C GLU A 166 -7.24 8.67 -19.67
N LYS A 167 -6.20 8.89 -20.49
CA LYS A 167 -4.96 8.11 -20.42
C LYS A 167 -4.30 8.18 -19.04
N GLN A 168 -4.26 9.37 -18.42
CA GLN A 168 -3.71 9.51 -17.07
C GLN A 168 -4.49 8.72 -16.02
N LYS A 169 -5.82 8.63 -16.15
CA LYS A 169 -6.64 7.81 -15.23
C LYS A 169 -6.36 6.33 -15.38
N GLU A 170 -6.24 5.84 -16.62
CA GLU A 170 -5.93 4.43 -16.91
C GLU A 170 -4.56 4.03 -16.34
N GLU A 171 -3.52 4.84 -16.57
CA GLU A 171 -2.16 4.58 -16.05
C GLU A 171 -2.12 4.54 -14.51
N VAL A 172 -2.85 5.44 -13.83
CA VAL A 172 -2.92 5.47 -12.37
C VAL A 172 -3.61 4.23 -11.79
N VAL A 173 -4.68 3.76 -12.44
CA VAL A 173 -5.41 2.55 -12.00
C VAL A 173 -4.55 1.31 -12.18
N GLN A 174 -3.83 1.20 -13.30
CA GLN A 174 -2.94 0.09 -13.57
C GLN A 174 -1.77 0.04 -12.56
N SER A 175 -1.12 1.18 -12.33
CA SER A 175 -0.01 1.30 -11.36
C SER A 175 -0.41 0.87 -9.94
N LYS A 176 -1.60 1.25 -9.47
CA LYS A 176 -2.11 0.82 -8.16
C LYS A 176 -2.34 -0.69 -8.09
N HIS A 177 -2.88 -1.30 -9.15
CA HIS A 177 -3.07 -2.75 -9.20
C HIS A 177 -1.74 -3.50 -9.16
N ASP A 178 -0.73 -3.04 -9.91
CA ASP A 178 0.58 -3.67 -9.95
C ASP A 178 1.29 -3.62 -8.58
N ILE A 179 1.20 -2.48 -7.88
CA ILE A 179 1.73 -2.34 -6.52
C ILE A 179 1.02 -3.30 -5.56
N ALA A 180 -0.32 -3.35 -5.61
CA ALA A 180 -1.10 -4.23 -4.74
C ALA A 180 -0.77 -5.71 -4.99
N ALA A 181 -0.68 -6.13 -6.25
CA ALA A 181 -0.31 -7.49 -6.62
C ALA A 181 1.09 -7.87 -6.12
N LYS A 182 2.07 -6.95 -6.25
CA LYS A 182 3.43 -7.16 -5.75
C LYS A 182 3.49 -7.28 -4.22
N LEU A 183 2.76 -6.41 -3.51
CA LEU A 183 2.67 -6.48 -2.05
C LEU A 183 2.05 -7.79 -1.58
N LEU A 184 0.95 -8.22 -2.22
CA LEU A 184 0.31 -9.50 -1.92
C LEU A 184 1.25 -10.69 -2.16
N GLY A 185 2.03 -10.66 -3.26
CA GLY A 185 3.05 -11.68 -3.53
C GLY A 185 4.11 -11.74 -2.43
N ASN A 186 4.62 -10.58 -1.99
CA ASN A 186 5.61 -10.51 -0.92
C ASN A 186 5.07 -11.04 0.42
N ILE A 187 3.82 -10.70 0.77
CA ILE A 187 3.18 -11.19 2.01
C ILE A 187 3.06 -12.72 1.96
N LYS A 188 2.57 -13.28 0.86
CA LYS A 188 2.45 -14.74 0.69
C LYS A 188 3.80 -15.45 0.81
N ASN A 189 4.84 -14.88 0.20
CA ASN A 189 6.19 -15.44 0.31
C ASN A 189 6.69 -15.42 1.75
N LEU A 190 6.45 -14.32 2.49
CA LEU A 190 6.85 -14.21 3.89
C LEU A 190 6.10 -15.22 4.77
N GLU A 191 4.79 -15.37 4.57
CA GLU A 191 3.97 -16.37 5.27
C GLU A 191 4.51 -17.79 5.04
N GLN A 192 4.86 -18.13 3.81
CA GLN A 192 5.44 -19.43 3.47
C GLN A 192 6.80 -19.65 4.15
N SER A 193 7.68 -18.65 4.11
CA SER A 193 8.98 -18.73 4.78
C SER A 193 8.85 -18.88 6.30
N ILE A 194 7.88 -18.21 6.93
CA ILE A 194 7.58 -18.42 8.36
C ILE A 194 7.09 -19.84 8.61
N GLU A 195 6.22 -20.38 7.75
CA GLU A 195 5.73 -21.75 7.89
C GLU A 195 6.90 -22.76 7.87
N GLU A 196 7.77 -22.66 6.86
CA GLU A 196 8.93 -23.52 6.68
C GLU A 196 9.90 -23.45 7.86
N LEU A 197 10.10 -22.26 8.46
CA LEU A 197 10.94 -22.09 9.65
C LEU A 197 10.30 -22.68 10.91
N LEU A 198 8.97 -22.68 11.00
CA LEU A 198 8.26 -23.20 12.17
C LEU A 198 8.08 -24.73 12.11
N GLU A 199 8.13 -25.36 10.93
CA GLU A 199 7.95 -26.81 10.75
C GLU A 199 8.78 -27.67 11.73
N PRO A 200 10.09 -27.45 11.90
CA PRO A 200 10.91 -28.28 12.79
C PRO A 200 10.53 -28.16 14.27
N ALA A 201 9.84 -27.09 14.64
CA ALA A 201 9.45 -26.80 16.02
C ALA A 201 7.99 -27.17 16.31
N LYS A 202 7.22 -27.64 15.31
CA LYS A 202 5.85 -28.13 15.51
C LYS A 202 5.83 -29.40 16.37
N PRO A 203 4.75 -29.65 17.12
CA PRO A 203 4.59 -30.90 17.86
C PRO A 203 4.62 -32.12 16.93
N SER A 204 5.28 -33.20 17.35
CA SER A 204 5.41 -34.45 16.58
C SER A 204 4.23 -35.43 16.78
N PHE A 205 3.24 -35.05 17.59
CA PHE A 205 2.06 -35.86 17.90
C PHE A 205 0.80 -35.29 17.22
N PRO A 206 -0.23 -36.13 16.93
CA PRO A 206 -1.50 -35.66 16.40
C PRO A 206 -2.19 -34.69 17.37
N ILE A 207 -2.80 -33.63 16.84
CA ILE A 207 -3.56 -32.67 17.65
C ILE A 207 -4.96 -33.23 17.92
N THR A 208 -5.07 -34.10 18.93
CA THR A 208 -6.37 -34.52 19.50
C THR A 208 -7.00 -33.39 20.32
N HIS A 209 -8.20 -33.64 20.87
CA HIS A 209 -8.88 -32.68 21.74
C HIS A 209 -8.03 -32.36 22.98
N GLU A 210 -7.58 -33.39 23.69
CA GLU A 210 -6.73 -33.29 24.88
C GLU A 210 -5.39 -32.61 24.56
N CYS A 211 -4.83 -32.87 23.38
CA CYS A 211 -3.60 -32.22 22.95
C CYS A 211 -3.79 -30.74 22.65
N ALA A 212 -4.91 -30.33 22.04
CA ALA A 212 -5.21 -28.92 21.83
C ALA A 212 -5.39 -28.18 23.17
N GLU A 213 -6.07 -28.80 24.14
CA GLU A 213 -6.13 -28.26 25.51
C GLU A 213 -4.76 -28.10 26.14
N MET A 214 -3.90 -29.12 26.04
CA MET A 214 -2.53 -29.07 26.54
C MET A 214 -1.75 -27.88 25.95
N LEU A 215 -1.84 -27.64 24.64
CA LEU A 215 -1.21 -26.49 23.99
C LEU A 215 -1.75 -25.16 24.54
N LEU A 216 -3.07 -25.04 24.73
CA LEU A 216 -3.69 -23.85 25.29
C LEU A 216 -3.25 -23.60 26.74
N LEU A 217 -3.18 -24.63 27.57
CA LEU A 217 -2.70 -24.51 28.95
C LEU A 217 -1.24 -24.03 29.00
N GLU A 218 -0.36 -24.62 28.18
CA GLU A 218 1.04 -24.19 28.08
C GLU A 218 1.16 -22.75 27.59
N ILE A 219 0.45 -22.35 26.53
CA ILE A 219 0.45 -20.97 26.04
C ILE A 219 0.00 -20.02 27.14
N GLY A 220 -1.12 -20.31 27.82
CA GLY A 220 -1.66 -19.46 28.88
C GLY A 220 -0.67 -19.25 30.02
N ARG A 221 -0.03 -20.33 30.51
CA ARG A 221 1.02 -20.24 31.54
C ARG A 221 2.20 -19.40 31.07
N LEU A 222 2.68 -19.66 29.85
CA LEU A 222 3.80 -18.92 29.27
C LEU A 222 3.44 -17.45 29.12
N LEU A 223 2.20 -17.09 28.80
CA LEU A 223 1.77 -15.69 28.74
C LEU A 223 1.47 -15.07 30.12
N GLY A 224 1.61 -15.82 31.20
CA GLY A 224 1.44 -15.35 32.59
C GLY A 224 -0.01 -15.38 33.10
N PHE A 225 -0.91 -16.08 32.41
CA PHE A 225 -2.26 -16.32 32.90
C PHE A 225 -2.29 -17.43 33.96
N GLU A 226 -3.26 -17.34 34.86
CA GLU A 226 -3.68 -18.51 35.63
C GLU A 226 -4.59 -19.37 34.73
N VAL A 227 -4.34 -20.67 34.63
CA VAL A 227 -5.01 -21.55 33.67
C VAL A 227 -5.79 -22.68 34.35
N TYR A 228 -6.94 -23.03 33.78
CA TYR A 228 -7.83 -24.10 34.24
C TYR A 228 -8.26 -24.96 33.04
N THR A 229 -8.53 -26.25 33.29
CA THR A 229 -9.17 -27.17 32.33
C THR A 229 -10.30 -27.95 33.03
N ALA A 230 -11.37 -28.23 32.29
CA ALA A 230 -12.45 -29.13 32.74
C ALA A 230 -12.00 -30.60 32.73
N ASP A 231 -11.00 -30.94 31.93
CA ASP A 231 -10.53 -32.29 31.60
C ASP A 231 -9.23 -32.65 32.34
N SER A 232 -9.08 -32.20 33.58
CA SER A 232 -7.86 -32.34 34.39
C SER A 232 -7.27 -33.77 34.46
N SER A 233 -8.12 -34.78 34.41
CA SER A 233 -7.71 -36.20 34.44
C SER A 233 -7.10 -36.73 33.14
N LYS A 234 -7.27 -36.01 32.02
CA LYS A 234 -6.80 -36.42 30.69
C LYS A 234 -5.29 -36.17 30.53
N GLU A 235 -4.73 -36.76 29.49
CA GLU A 235 -3.32 -36.60 29.13
C GLU A 235 -3.13 -36.44 27.62
N CYS A 236 -2.06 -35.73 27.24
CA CYS A 236 -1.54 -35.72 25.89
C CYS A 236 -0.01 -35.92 25.95
N ASN A 237 0.51 -36.82 25.11
CA ASN A 237 1.95 -37.08 25.00
C ASN A 237 2.64 -37.34 26.37
N GLY A 238 1.94 -38.04 27.28
CA GLY A 238 2.43 -38.38 28.62
C GLY A 238 2.41 -37.24 29.65
N ILE A 239 1.83 -36.08 29.31
CA ILE A 239 1.63 -34.95 30.23
C ILE A 239 0.16 -34.93 30.63
N ARG A 240 -0.13 -34.99 31.94
CA ARG A 240 -1.49 -34.85 32.45
C ARG A 240 -1.89 -33.38 32.46
N LEU A 241 -3.13 -33.07 32.08
CA LEU A 241 -3.56 -31.68 31.98
C LEU A 241 -3.59 -30.97 33.36
N GLU A 242 -3.84 -31.70 34.44
CA GLU A 242 -3.75 -31.18 35.82
C GLU A 242 -2.35 -30.67 36.19
N ASP A 243 -1.28 -31.23 35.61
CA ASP A 243 0.10 -30.79 35.90
C ASP A 243 0.37 -29.40 35.29
N LEU A 244 -0.41 -29.01 34.28
CA LEU A 244 -0.36 -27.71 33.63
C LEU A 244 -1.39 -26.74 34.22
N ALA A 245 -2.50 -27.22 34.76
CA ALA A 245 -3.47 -26.35 35.42
C ALA A 245 -2.84 -25.62 36.62
N SER A 246 -3.08 -24.31 36.72
CA SER A 246 -2.67 -23.52 37.88
C SER A 246 -3.84 -23.17 38.79
N MET A 247 -5.06 -23.50 38.37
CA MET A 247 -6.29 -23.36 39.15
C MET A 247 -7.06 -24.68 39.12
N ASN A 248 -7.71 -25.01 40.22
CA ASN A 248 -8.73 -26.06 40.30
C ASN A 248 -10.15 -25.47 40.36
N LYS A 249 -11.17 -26.33 40.42
CA LYS A 249 -12.58 -25.90 40.46
C LYS A 249 -12.90 -25.04 41.69
N ASP A 250 -12.29 -25.31 42.85
CA ASP A 250 -12.54 -24.54 44.08
C ASP A 250 -11.93 -23.13 43.97
N GLU A 251 -10.75 -22.99 43.36
CA GLU A 251 -10.11 -21.69 43.09
C GLU A 251 -10.83 -20.88 42.00
N LEU A 252 -11.50 -21.57 41.07
CA LEU A 252 -12.44 -20.96 40.14
C LEU A 252 -13.70 -20.45 40.87
N SER A 253 -14.07 -21.06 42.00
CA SER A 253 -15.34 -20.80 42.70
C SER A 253 -15.41 -19.43 43.37
N GLY A 254 -14.29 -18.89 43.87
CA GLY A 254 -14.16 -17.53 44.42
C GLY A 254 -15.45 -16.86 44.95
N ASP A 255 -15.75 -15.67 44.45
CA ASP A 255 -17.01 -14.93 44.67
C ASP A 255 -18.08 -15.25 43.61
N ILE A 256 -17.90 -16.31 42.81
CA ILE A 256 -18.77 -16.65 41.69
C ILE A 256 -19.92 -17.53 42.19
N GLY A 257 -21.16 -17.07 42.01
CA GLY A 257 -22.35 -17.86 42.34
C GLY A 257 -22.44 -19.16 41.55
N LYS A 258 -22.99 -20.22 42.17
CA LYS A 258 -23.08 -21.58 41.58
C LYS A 258 -23.69 -21.61 40.18
N GLU A 259 -24.67 -20.75 39.90
CA GLU A 259 -25.37 -20.67 38.62
C GLU A 259 -24.44 -20.31 37.44
N ILE A 260 -23.37 -19.56 37.70
CA ILE A 260 -22.37 -19.18 36.68
C ILE A 260 -21.16 -20.11 36.76
N LEU A 261 -20.77 -20.54 37.96
CA LEU A 261 -19.65 -21.44 38.18
C LEU A 261 -19.82 -22.79 37.48
N ASP A 262 -21.01 -23.38 37.54
CA ASP A 262 -21.25 -24.70 36.94
C ASP A 262 -21.07 -24.69 35.41
N PRO A 263 -21.66 -23.74 34.65
CA PRO A 263 -21.35 -23.56 33.24
C PRO A 263 -19.88 -23.22 32.97
N LEU A 264 -19.26 -22.37 33.79
CA LEU A 264 -17.86 -21.95 33.62
C LEU A 264 -16.89 -23.12 33.80
N SER A 265 -17.12 -23.98 34.79
CA SER A 265 -16.29 -25.18 35.06
C SER A 265 -16.42 -26.30 34.02
N ARG A 266 -17.31 -26.14 33.02
CA ARG A 266 -17.49 -27.08 31.91
C ARG A 266 -16.85 -26.60 30.60
N VAL A 267 -16.17 -25.45 30.65
CA VAL A 267 -15.39 -24.94 29.53
C VAL A 267 -14.07 -25.68 29.50
N ASP A 268 -13.70 -26.18 28.32
CA ASP A 268 -12.51 -27.03 28.15
C ASP A 268 -11.26 -26.38 28.71
N VAL A 269 -10.96 -25.12 28.35
CA VAL A 269 -9.84 -24.35 28.93
C VAL A 269 -10.26 -22.91 29.26
N LEU A 270 -9.81 -22.42 30.41
CA LEU A 270 -9.94 -21.02 30.83
C LEU A 270 -8.58 -20.40 31.15
N TRP A 271 -8.38 -19.16 30.71
CA TRP A 271 -7.28 -18.31 31.16
C TRP A 271 -7.83 -17.15 31.99
N LYS A 272 -7.37 -16.98 33.22
CA LYS A 272 -7.77 -15.89 34.11
C LYS A 272 -6.73 -14.77 34.08
N SER A 273 -7.23 -13.56 33.92
CA SER A 273 -6.47 -12.31 33.97
C SER A 273 -7.06 -11.37 35.01
N LYS A 274 -6.46 -10.17 35.15
CA LYS A 274 -6.99 -9.12 36.03
C LYS A 274 -8.33 -8.54 35.54
N ILE A 275 -8.65 -8.68 34.25
CA ILE A 275 -9.83 -8.05 33.62
C ILE A 275 -10.96 -9.05 33.32
N GLY A 276 -10.80 -10.31 33.71
CA GLY A 276 -11.76 -11.38 33.44
C GLY A 276 -11.09 -12.61 32.83
N PHE A 277 -11.93 -13.51 32.32
CA PHE A 277 -11.51 -14.79 31.76
C PHE A 277 -11.47 -14.78 30.23
N TYR A 278 -10.59 -15.59 29.65
CA TYR A 278 -10.63 -15.99 28.26
C TYR A 278 -11.05 -17.46 28.23
N ALA A 279 -12.05 -17.78 27.40
CA ALA A 279 -12.66 -19.11 27.35
C ALA A 279 -12.37 -19.79 26.02
N PHE A 280 -12.00 -21.07 26.06
CA PHE A 280 -11.66 -21.86 24.88
C PHE A 280 -12.48 -23.16 24.88
N GLU A 281 -13.14 -23.43 23.76
CA GLU A 281 -13.86 -24.68 23.49
C GLU A 281 -13.24 -25.36 22.28
N VAL A 282 -12.76 -26.58 22.45
CA VAL A 282 -12.04 -27.37 21.45
C VAL A 282 -13.00 -28.31 20.73
N VAL A 283 -13.28 -28.06 19.45
CA VAL A 283 -14.33 -28.77 18.70
C VAL A 283 -13.73 -29.68 17.62
N ILE A 284 -13.23 -30.86 18.02
CA ILE A 284 -12.69 -31.88 17.09
C ILE A 284 -13.82 -32.69 16.44
N SER A 285 -14.56 -33.50 17.22
CA SER A 285 -15.69 -34.31 16.72
C SER A 285 -17.06 -33.68 17.01
N GLY A 286 -17.13 -32.70 17.91
CA GLY A 286 -18.37 -32.02 18.31
C GLY A 286 -18.89 -30.97 17.32
N ASN A 287 -20.00 -30.33 17.69
CA ASN A 287 -20.61 -29.24 16.93
C ASN A 287 -20.28 -27.85 17.51
N ILE A 288 -20.06 -26.88 16.63
CA ILE A 288 -19.81 -25.48 16.97
C ILE A 288 -20.96 -24.89 17.80
N GLN A 289 -22.20 -25.26 17.49
CA GLN A 289 -23.38 -24.71 18.16
C GLN A 289 -23.39 -24.97 19.67
N GLU A 290 -22.89 -26.13 20.09
CA GLU A 290 -22.82 -26.50 21.51
C GLU A 290 -21.82 -25.63 22.26
N ALA A 291 -20.66 -25.36 21.66
CA ALA A 291 -19.67 -24.42 22.19
C ALA A 291 -20.26 -23.01 22.33
N LEU A 292 -20.96 -22.52 21.31
CA LEU A 292 -21.62 -21.21 21.35
C LEU A 292 -22.72 -21.14 22.44
N LEU A 293 -23.49 -22.21 22.63
CA LEU A 293 -24.50 -22.28 23.69
C LEU A 293 -23.89 -22.30 25.09
N LYS A 294 -22.73 -22.95 25.28
CA LYS A 294 -21.97 -22.88 26.54
C LYS A 294 -21.54 -21.43 26.81
N PHE A 295 -20.97 -20.76 25.80
CA PHE A 295 -20.51 -19.38 25.90
C PHE A 295 -21.60 -18.37 26.26
N SER A 296 -22.81 -18.50 25.68
CA SER A 296 -23.95 -17.64 26.03
C SER A 296 -24.31 -17.66 27.51
N LYS A 297 -24.02 -18.76 28.24
CA LYS A 297 -24.33 -18.90 29.67
C LYS A 297 -23.31 -18.22 30.59
N ILE A 298 -22.10 -17.94 30.10
CA ILE A 298 -20.97 -17.47 30.93
C ILE A 298 -20.49 -16.06 30.58
N ARG A 299 -21.09 -15.42 29.57
CA ARG A 299 -20.67 -14.12 29.01
C ARG A 299 -20.29 -13.07 30.05
N ALA A 300 -21.03 -12.97 31.15
CA ALA A 300 -20.83 -11.92 32.16
C ALA A 300 -19.42 -11.87 32.77
N LEU A 301 -18.66 -12.97 32.72
CA LEU A 301 -17.30 -13.07 33.28
C LEU A 301 -16.21 -13.22 32.22
N ILE A 302 -16.58 -13.41 30.96
CA ILE A 302 -15.66 -13.69 29.87
C ILE A 302 -15.35 -12.41 29.12
N HIS A 303 -14.05 -12.11 28.98
CA HIS A 303 -13.55 -11.03 28.14
C HIS A 303 -13.60 -11.40 26.66
N THR A 304 -13.08 -12.58 26.31
CA THR A 304 -13.08 -13.09 24.93
C THR A 304 -13.27 -14.61 24.91
N MET A 305 -14.05 -15.09 23.95
CA MET A 305 -14.36 -16.51 23.76
C MET A 305 -13.73 -17.01 22.47
N PHE A 306 -13.22 -18.24 22.47
CA PHE A 306 -12.56 -18.85 21.32
C PHE A 306 -13.13 -20.23 21.05
N VAL A 307 -13.65 -20.43 19.84
CA VAL A 307 -13.90 -21.76 19.30
C VAL A 307 -12.62 -22.21 18.60
N VAL A 308 -12.05 -23.33 19.05
CA VAL A 308 -10.81 -23.91 18.54
C VAL A 308 -11.15 -25.17 17.75
N ALA A 309 -10.96 -25.17 16.44
CA ALA A 309 -11.40 -26.30 15.60
C ALA A 309 -10.57 -26.47 14.33
N GLU A 310 -10.83 -27.52 13.55
CA GLU A 310 -10.26 -27.64 12.20
C GLU A 310 -10.76 -26.51 11.28
N GLU A 311 -9.89 -26.04 10.37
CA GLU A 311 -10.19 -24.91 9.46
C GLU A 311 -11.45 -25.16 8.60
N ASN A 312 -11.72 -26.43 8.25
CA ASN A 312 -12.93 -26.83 7.53
C ASN A 312 -14.24 -26.52 8.30
N LYS A 313 -14.21 -26.28 9.61
CA LYS A 313 -15.38 -25.89 10.43
C LYS A 313 -15.58 -24.38 10.53
N ARG A 314 -14.66 -23.56 9.98
CA ARG A 314 -14.77 -22.09 10.06
C ARG A 314 -16.08 -21.59 9.45
N TYR A 315 -16.47 -22.10 8.28
CA TYR A 315 -17.71 -21.66 7.61
C TYR A 315 -18.93 -21.89 8.52
N LYS A 316 -18.95 -23.04 9.23
CA LYS A 316 -20.05 -23.40 10.13
C LYS A 316 -20.09 -22.48 11.34
N TYR A 317 -18.93 -22.15 11.91
CA TYR A 317 -18.83 -21.12 12.94
C TYR A 317 -19.36 -19.76 12.45
N GLU A 318 -18.92 -19.31 11.27
CA GLU A 318 -19.31 -18.01 10.72
C GLU A 318 -20.80 -17.93 10.39
N GLU A 319 -21.41 -19.05 10.01
CA GLU A 319 -22.85 -19.18 9.81
C GLU A 319 -23.61 -19.13 11.15
N GLU A 320 -23.21 -19.96 12.11
CA GLU A 320 -23.92 -20.08 13.38
C GLU A 320 -23.81 -18.82 14.24
N ILE A 321 -22.64 -18.18 14.34
CA ILE A 321 -22.44 -16.97 15.17
C ILE A 321 -23.26 -15.76 14.66
N LYS A 322 -23.71 -15.79 13.39
CA LYS A 322 -24.61 -14.78 12.81
C LYS A 322 -26.08 -15.01 13.17
N SER A 323 -26.42 -16.16 13.78
CA SER A 323 -27.77 -16.40 14.26
C SER A 323 -28.14 -15.41 15.38
N PRO A 324 -29.39 -14.89 15.41
CA PRO A 324 -29.87 -14.03 16.49
C PRO A 324 -29.71 -14.64 17.90
N ALA A 325 -29.71 -15.98 17.99
CA ALA A 325 -29.51 -16.70 19.25
C ALA A 325 -28.14 -16.40 19.92
N PHE A 326 -27.17 -15.91 19.15
CA PHE A 326 -25.81 -15.62 19.61
C PHE A 326 -25.42 -14.14 19.44
N ASP A 327 -26.38 -13.25 19.18
CA ASP A 327 -26.16 -11.79 19.08
C ASP A 327 -25.36 -11.27 20.29
N ILE A 328 -25.68 -11.78 21.48
CA ILE A 328 -25.07 -11.36 22.73
C ILE A 328 -23.59 -11.70 22.85
N ILE A 329 -23.06 -12.70 22.13
CA ILE A 329 -21.65 -13.12 22.21
C ILE A 329 -20.88 -12.90 20.91
N ARG A 330 -21.55 -12.42 19.85
CA ARG A 330 -21.00 -12.33 18.49
C ARG A 330 -19.70 -11.52 18.44
N GLU A 331 -19.69 -10.38 19.13
CA GLU A 331 -18.56 -9.45 19.09
C GLU A 331 -17.40 -9.92 19.96
N GLU A 332 -17.63 -10.74 20.99
CA GLU A 332 -16.59 -11.26 21.89
C GLU A 332 -16.14 -12.70 21.56
N CYS A 333 -16.83 -13.40 20.65
CA CYS A 333 -16.46 -14.75 20.22
C CYS A 333 -15.60 -14.72 18.94
N ARG A 334 -14.57 -15.58 18.89
CA ARG A 334 -13.63 -15.70 17.78
C ARG A 334 -13.38 -17.17 17.43
N PHE A 335 -12.93 -17.42 16.21
CA PHE A 335 -12.50 -18.74 15.77
C PHE A 335 -10.98 -18.79 15.61
N ILE A 336 -10.37 -19.84 16.15
CA ILE A 336 -8.95 -20.18 15.98
C ILE A 336 -8.88 -21.58 15.37
N SER A 337 -8.13 -21.73 14.27
CA SER A 337 -7.92 -23.07 13.73
C SER A 337 -6.85 -23.84 14.51
N LEU A 338 -6.89 -25.18 14.47
CA LEU A 338 -5.84 -26.01 15.08
C LEU A 338 -4.44 -25.66 14.52
N SER A 339 -4.34 -25.33 13.23
CA SER A 339 -3.06 -24.90 12.64
C SER A 339 -2.61 -23.55 13.20
N GLN A 340 -3.52 -22.60 13.42
CA GLN A 340 -3.22 -21.34 14.10
C GLN A 340 -2.79 -21.56 15.56
N LEU A 341 -3.47 -22.44 16.29
CA LEU A 341 -3.10 -22.80 17.66
C LEU A 341 -1.67 -23.36 17.73
N VAL A 342 -1.31 -24.28 16.84
CA VAL A 342 0.05 -24.83 16.77
C VAL A 342 1.07 -23.73 16.50
N LYS A 343 0.80 -22.79 15.58
CA LYS A 343 1.69 -21.65 15.33
C LYS A 343 1.86 -20.77 16.56
N MET A 344 0.75 -20.44 17.23
CA MET A 344 0.77 -19.66 18.47
C MET A 344 1.61 -20.34 19.54
N TYR A 345 1.48 -21.67 19.68
CA TYR A 345 2.28 -22.46 20.61
C TYR A 345 3.78 -22.34 20.34
N VAL A 346 4.20 -22.63 19.10
CA VAL A 346 5.62 -22.58 18.71
C VAL A 346 6.19 -21.18 18.90
N LEU A 347 5.50 -20.15 18.40
CA LEU A 347 5.93 -18.77 18.52
C LEU A 347 6.01 -18.31 19.98
N THR A 348 5.06 -18.73 20.82
CA THR A 348 5.08 -18.41 22.26
C THR A 348 6.29 -19.04 22.94
N LYS A 349 6.61 -20.31 22.62
CA LYS A 349 7.81 -20.98 23.16
C LYS A 349 9.11 -20.32 22.71
N LEU A 350 9.25 -20.03 21.42
CA LEU A 350 10.43 -19.36 20.88
C LEU A 350 10.61 -17.97 21.49
N TRP A 351 9.55 -17.18 21.55
CA TRP A 351 9.59 -15.87 22.18
C TRP A 351 9.98 -15.97 23.65
N ARG A 352 9.45 -16.96 24.39
CA ARG A 352 9.81 -17.16 25.79
C ARG A 352 11.26 -17.57 26.01
N ALA A 353 11.79 -18.47 25.19
CA ALA A 353 13.20 -18.85 25.25
C ALA A 353 14.14 -17.63 25.12
N VAL A 354 13.82 -16.71 24.21
CA VAL A 354 14.56 -15.44 24.05
C VAL A 354 14.28 -14.48 25.21
N ALA A 355 13.02 -14.39 25.66
CA ALA A 355 12.61 -13.45 26.68
C ALA A 355 13.25 -13.73 28.06
N GLU A 356 13.54 -15.00 28.37
CA GLU A 356 14.20 -15.41 29.61
C GLU A 356 15.63 -14.86 29.75
N GLU A 357 16.33 -14.61 28.63
CA GLU A 357 17.66 -14.00 28.64
C GLU A 357 17.67 -12.62 29.29
N PHE A 358 16.56 -11.88 29.20
CA PHE A 358 16.43 -10.55 29.78
C PHE A 358 16.21 -10.56 31.30
N ARG A 359 16.00 -11.73 31.93
CA ARG A 359 15.80 -11.90 33.39
C ARG A 359 14.76 -10.95 34.00
N LEU A 360 13.73 -10.58 33.24
CA LEU A 360 12.68 -9.66 33.68
C LEU A 360 11.79 -10.35 34.72
N LYS A 361 11.64 -9.73 35.90
CA LYS A 361 10.84 -10.30 37.02
C LYS A 361 9.36 -10.39 36.67
N GLU A 362 8.90 -9.49 35.81
CA GLU A 362 7.51 -9.39 35.32
C GLU A 362 7.14 -10.52 34.35
N LEU A 363 8.12 -11.25 33.84
CA LEU A 363 7.96 -12.32 32.86
C LEU A 363 8.11 -13.73 33.45
N GLN A 364 8.42 -13.84 34.75
CA GLN A 364 8.53 -15.15 35.40
C GLN A 364 7.14 -15.77 35.59
N PRO A 365 6.94 -17.07 35.26
CA PRO A 365 5.70 -17.76 35.59
C PRO A 365 5.43 -17.62 37.08
N ARG A 366 4.19 -17.32 37.47
CA ARG A 366 3.81 -17.35 38.89
C ARG A 366 4.02 -18.77 39.40
N THR A 367 5.13 -19.01 40.09
CA THR A 367 5.31 -20.24 40.85
C THR A 367 4.23 -20.29 41.90
N GLN A 368 3.52 -21.42 42.00
CA GLN A 368 2.62 -21.68 43.12
C GLN A 368 3.37 -21.35 44.41
N GLY A 369 2.80 -20.47 45.23
CA GLY A 369 3.26 -20.30 46.59
C GLY A 369 3.26 -21.66 47.25
N GLY A 370 4.40 -22.04 47.83
CA GLY A 370 4.49 -23.22 48.68
C GLY A 370 3.39 -23.16 49.73
N ARG A 371 2.80 -24.34 49.98
CA ARG A 371 1.85 -24.59 51.07
C ARG A 371 2.23 -23.93 52.38
#